data_AF-A0A8J4E840-F1
#
_entry.id   AF-A0A8J4E840-F1
#
_cell.length_a   1.000
_cell.length_b   1.000
_cell.length_c   1.000
_cell.angle_alpha   90.00
_cell.angle_beta   90.00
_cell.angle_gamma   90.00
#
_symmetry.space_group_name_H-M   'P 1'
#
loop_
_entity.id
_entity.type
_entity.pdbx_description
1 polymer ?
#
loop_
_entity_poly.entity_id
_entity_poly.type
_entity_poly.pdbx_seq_one_letter_code
_entity_poly.pdbx_strand_id
1 'polypeptide(L)'
;MSLAAVLSSLAVVGLAALMGGAAKWLRRRSLVAVVTGDSMLPTYRSGDRVLVWRAPLGAVRPGQVVVIEQDPAEVGPDDPRSGPHLMIKRAVALPGDRVPSGCLFVLGGQSDGVI
;
A
#
# COMPACT_ATOMS: atom_id res chain seq x y z
N MET A 1 23.78 23.81 35.64
CA MET A 1 22.97 23.71 34.41
C MET A 1 21.69 24.47 34.65
N SER A 2 21.36 25.48 33.84
CA SER A 2 20.14 26.27 34.02
C SER A 2 18.91 25.43 33.65
N LEU A 3 17.80 25.62 34.36
CA LEU A 3 16.51 24.95 34.10
C LEU A 3 16.10 25.06 32.61
N ALA A 4 16.37 26.21 31.99
CA ALA A 4 16.11 26.48 30.58
C ALA A 4 16.89 25.54 29.63
N ALA A 5 18.17 25.25 29.93
CA ALA A 5 18.97 24.34 29.11
C ALA A 5 18.43 22.89 29.16
N VAL A 6 17.95 22.46 30.34
CA VAL A 6 17.34 21.14 30.53
C VAL A 6 16.01 21.03 29.79
N LEU A 7 15.16 22.05 29.86
CA LEU A 7 13.87 22.10 29.15
C LEU A 7 14.05 22.08 27.62
N SER A 8 14.98 22.88 27.08
CA SER A 8 15.30 22.88 25.66
C SER A 8 15.83 21.52 25.19
N SER A 9 16.67 20.86 26.00
CA SER A 9 17.21 19.54 25.67
C SER A 9 16.11 18.47 25.63
N LEU A 10 15.20 18.48 26.61
CA LEU A 10 14.02 17.60 26.64
C LEU A 10 13.10 17.82 25.43
N ALA A 11 12.85 19.07 25.05
CA ALA A 11 12.03 19.40 23.89
C ALA A 11 12.63 18.87 22.58
N VAL A 12 13.94 19.01 22.39
CA VAL A 12 14.65 18.50 21.20
C VAL A 12 14.59 16.97 21.15
N VAL A 13 14.83 16.28 22.27
CA VAL A 13 14.75 14.82 22.34
C VAL A 13 13.32 14.34 22.08
N GLY A 14 12.31 15.01 22.64
CA GLY A 14 10.90 14.70 22.39
C GLY A 14 10.53 14.85 20.91
N LEU A 15 10.93 15.95 20.28
CA LEU A 15 10.68 16.18 18.85
C LEU A 15 11.39 15.14 17.97
N ALA A 16 12.65 14.81 18.27
CA ALA A 16 13.40 13.79 17.55
C ALA A 16 12.74 12.41 17.67
N ALA A 17 12.26 12.05 18.87
CA ALA A 17 11.55 10.78 19.09
C ALA A 17 10.23 10.73 18.32
N LEU A 18 9.45 11.82 18.29
CA LEU A 18 8.21 11.92 17.51
C LEU A 18 8.48 11.78 16.01
N MET A 19 9.48 12.49 15.48
CA MET A 19 9.88 12.41 14.08
C MET A 19 10.37 11.01 13.71
N GLY A 20 11.20 10.40 14.55
CA GLY A 20 11.66 9.02 14.36
C GLY A 20 10.51 8.01 14.39
N GLY A 21 9.56 8.20 15.32
CA GLY A 21 8.35 7.40 15.41
C GLY A 21 7.48 7.51 14.16
N ALA A 22 7.19 8.73 13.70
CA ALA A 22 6.43 9.00 12.49
C ALA A 22 7.11 8.42 11.23
N ALA A 23 8.43 8.61 11.08
CA ALA A 23 9.17 8.07 9.96
C ALA A 23 9.15 6.53 9.94
N LYS A 24 9.31 5.89 11.11
CA LYS A 24 9.22 4.43 11.24
C LYS A 24 7.82 3.92 10.93
N TRP A 25 6.78 4.63 11.39
CA TRP A 25 5.40 4.29 11.10
C TRP A 25 5.09 4.40 9.60
N LEU A 26 5.52 5.49 8.97
CA LEU A 26 5.36 5.73 7.53
C LEU A 26 6.06 4.65 6.69
N ARG A 27 7.31 4.33 7.01
CA ARG A 27 8.07 3.27 6.32
C ARG A 27 7.45 1.89 6.44
N ARG A 28 6.79 1.60 7.56
CA ARG A 28 6.10 0.32 7.76
C ARG A 28 4.75 0.25 7.03
N ARG A 29 4.11 1.40 6.83
CA ARG A 29 2.75 1.48 6.27
C ARG A 29 2.69 1.96 4.83
N SER A 30 3.82 2.22 4.20
CA SER A 30 3.86 2.64 2.80
C SER A 30 4.93 1.91 2.01
N LEU A 31 4.67 1.76 0.71
CA LEU A 31 5.64 1.28 -0.27
C LEU A 31 5.54 2.15 -1.53
N VAL A 32 6.64 2.25 -2.27
CA VAL A 32 6.66 2.88 -3.59
C VAL A 32 6.69 1.77 -4.63
N ALA A 33 5.72 1.78 -5.53
CA ALA A 33 5.65 0.84 -6.65
C ALA A 33 5.81 1.58 -7.98
N VAL A 34 6.39 0.91 -8.97
CA VAL A 34 6.44 1.37 -10.36
C VAL A 34 5.34 0.65 -11.12
N VAL A 35 4.46 1.42 -11.78
CA VAL A 35 3.39 0.85 -12.60
C VAL A 35 4.00 0.25 -13.85
N THR A 36 3.60 -0.98 -14.18
CA THR A 36 3.99 -1.67 -15.40
C THR A 36 2.74 -2.08 -16.19
N GLY A 37 2.83 -2.00 -17.52
CA GLY A 37 1.73 -2.33 -18.43
C GLY A 37 0.66 -1.25 -18.55
N ASP A 38 -0.34 -1.54 -19.38
CA ASP A 38 -1.30 -0.55 -19.89
C ASP A 38 -2.70 -0.64 -19.27
N SER A 39 -2.93 -1.62 -18.38
CA SER A 39 -4.27 -1.92 -17.86
C SER A 39 -4.90 -0.80 -17.01
N MET A 40 -4.08 0.14 -16.55
CA MET A 40 -4.52 1.30 -15.78
C MET A 40 -4.63 2.58 -16.61
N LEU A 41 -4.38 2.53 -17.92
CA LEU A 41 -4.61 3.68 -18.78
C LEU A 41 -6.11 4.08 -18.77
N PRO A 42 -6.43 5.38 -18.84
CA PRO A 42 -5.51 6.51 -18.87
C PRO A 42 -5.08 7.01 -17.47
N THR A 43 -5.51 6.34 -16.39
CA THR A 43 -5.27 6.78 -15.00
C THR A 43 -3.79 6.74 -14.64
N TYR A 44 -3.10 5.66 -14.98
CA TYR A 44 -1.66 5.51 -14.80
C TYR A 44 -1.03 4.98 -16.09
N ARG A 45 0.21 5.41 -16.32
CA ARG A 45 1.05 4.97 -17.43
C ARG A 45 2.18 4.09 -16.89
N SER A 46 2.67 3.19 -17.74
CA SER A 46 3.88 2.43 -17.45
C SER A 46 5.03 3.38 -17.12
N GLY A 47 5.74 3.11 -16.02
CA GLY A 47 6.81 3.96 -15.48
C GLY A 47 6.38 4.94 -14.39
N ASP A 48 5.08 5.14 -14.17
CA ASP A 48 4.58 5.98 -13.07
C ASP A 48 5.01 5.40 -11.72
N ARG A 49 5.42 6.29 -10.80
CA ARG A 49 5.72 5.92 -9.41
C ARG A 49 4.53 6.25 -8.52
N VAL A 50 4.00 5.25 -7.85
CA VAL A 50 2.86 5.41 -6.94
C VAL A 50 3.30 5.14 -5.50
N LEU A 51 2.86 6.02 -4.60
CA LEU A 51 2.97 5.80 -3.16
C LEU A 51 1.73 5.05 -2.69
N VAL A 52 1.93 3.84 -2.20
CA VAL A 52 0.86 2.94 -1.75
C VAL A 52 0.83 2.95 -0.23
N TRP A 53 -0.37 3.05 0.33
CA TRP A 53 -0.59 2.97 1.77
C TRP A 53 -1.23 1.63 2.11
N ARG A 54 -0.66 0.92 3.08
CA ARG A 54 -1.24 -0.30 3.63
C ARG A 54 -2.47 0.08 4.45
N ALA A 55 -3.61 -0.48 4.10
CA ALA A 55 -4.89 -0.22 4.76
C ALA A 55 -5.65 -1.54 4.97
N PRO A 56 -6.41 -1.67 6.08
CA PRO A 56 -7.31 -2.81 6.25
C PRO A 56 -8.42 -2.73 5.19
N LEU A 57 -8.96 -3.89 4.80
CA LEU A 57 -10.03 -3.97 3.78
C LEU A 57 -11.24 -3.08 4.11
N GLY A 58 -11.62 -2.99 5.39
CA GLY A 58 -12.73 -2.13 5.85
C GLY A 58 -12.51 -0.61 5.67
N ALA A 59 -11.30 -0.17 5.32
CA ALA A 59 -11.01 1.23 4.97
C ALA A 59 -11.04 1.49 3.46
N VAL A 60 -11.08 0.44 2.63
CA VAL A 60 -11.16 0.57 1.16
C VAL A 60 -12.57 0.99 0.75
N ARG A 61 -12.69 1.83 -0.27
CA ARG A 61 -13.97 2.31 -0.82
C ARG A 61 -14.02 2.05 -2.34
N PRO A 62 -15.22 1.82 -2.91
CA PRO A 62 -15.36 1.75 -4.36
C PRO A 62 -14.80 3.01 -5.04
N GLY A 63 -14.21 2.83 -6.20
CA GLY A 63 -13.51 3.86 -6.97
C GLY A 63 -12.04 4.04 -6.61
N GLN A 64 -11.58 3.54 -5.45
CA GLN A 64 -10.17 3.64 -5.05
C GLN A 64 -9.27 2.74 -5.91
N VAL A 65 -8.02 3.17 -6.07
CA VAL A 65 -6.97 2.35 -6.67
C VAL A 65 -6.30 1.55 -5.56
N VAL A 66 -6.26 0.24 -5.74
CA VAL A 66 -5.71 -0.71 -4.78
C VAL A 66 -4.54 -1.45 -5.41
N VAL A 67 -3.58 -1.79 -4.56
CA VAL A 67 -2.49 -2.72 -4.91
C VAL A 67 -2.69 -3.95 -4.04
N ILE A 68 -2.78 -5.09 -4.69
CA ILE A 68 -2.98 -6.39 -4.05
C ILE A 68 -1.84 -7.33 -4.40
N GLU A 69 -1.57 -8.28 -3.52
CA GLU A 69 -0.67 -9.38 -3.83
C GLU A 69 -1.44 -10.43 -4.64
N GLN A 70 -0.83 -10.92 -5.72
CA GLN A 70 -1.34 -12.00 -6.54
C GLN A 70 -0.93 -13.34 -5.93
N ASP A 71 -1.81 -14.33 -6.08
CA ASP A 71 -1.48 -15.70 -5.71
C ASP A 71 -0.28 -16.19 -6.56
N PRO A 72 0.81 -16.69 -5.95
CA PRO A 72 1.92 -17.27 -6.68
C PRO A 72 1.51 -18.38 -7.66
N ALA A 73 0.39 -19.07 -7.43
CA ALA A 73 -0.12 -20.09 -8.35
C ALA A 73 -0.73 -19.51 -9.64
N GLU A 74 -1.15 -18.24 -9.63
CA GLU A 74 -1.66 -17.52 -10.80
C GLU A 74 -0.56 -16.83 -11.61
N VAL A 75 0.64 -16.74 -11.04
CA VAL A 75 1.82 -16.20 -11.71
C VAL A 75 2.64 -17.37 -12.25
N GLY A 76 3.07 -17.29 -13.52
CA GLY A 76 3.97 -18.28 -14.09
C GLY A 76 5.26 -18.42 -13.25
N PRO A 77 6.08 -19.47 -13.48
CA PRO A 77 7.28 -19.70 -12.70
C PRO A 77 8.31 -18.58 -12.92
N ASP A 78 8.20 -17.52 -12.14
CA ASP A 78 9.15 -16.41 -12.07
C ASP A 78 10.07 -16.59 -10.85
N ASP A 79 11.27 -16.02 -10.94
CA ASP A 79 12.35 -16.13 -9.96
C ASP A 79 11.84 -15.85 -8.53
N PRO A 80 12.00 -16.79 -7.56
CA PRO A 80 11.66 -16.59 -6.14
C PRO A 80 12.36 -15.40 -5.46
N ARG A 81 13.36 -14.79 -6.10
CA ARG A 81 14.03 -13.55 -5.66
C ARG A 81 13.29 -12.28 -6.10
N SER A 82 12.33 -12.40 -7.00
CA SER A 82 11.39 -11.33 -7.34
C SER A 82 10.50 -11.12 -6.11
N GLY A 83 10.34 -9.87 -5.67
CA GLY A 83 9.48 -9.57 -4.53
C GLY A 83 8.02 -10.02 -4.72
N PRO A 84 7.12 -9.65 -3.79
CA PRO A 84 5.71 -10.03 -3.91
C PRO A 84 5.14 -9.64 -5.27
N HIS A 85 4.34 -10.53 -5.88
CA HIS A 85 3.69 -10.25 -7.15
C HIS A 85 2.56 -9.27 -6.93
N LEU A 86 2.79 -7.99 -7.19
CA LEU A 86 1.83 -6.93 -6.93
C LEU A 86 1.02 -6.60 -8.18
N MET A 87 -0.30 -6.54 -8.03
CA MET A 87 -1.22 -6.08 -9.06
C MET A 87 -1.93 -4.81 -8.64
N ILE A 88 -1.94 -3.81 -9.53
CA ILE A 88 -2.68 -2.56 -9.37
C ILE A 88 -4.01 -2.62 -10.12
N LYS A 89 -5.12 -2.31 -9.44
CA LYS A 89 -6.47 -2.29 -10.00
C LYS A 89 -7.31 -1.17 -9.39
N ARG A 90 -8.46 -0.88 -10.00
CA ARG A 90 -9.50 -0.04 -9.41
C ARG A 90 -10.53 -0.93 -8.71
N ALA A 91 -10.75 -0.70 -7.42
CA ALA A 91 -11.82 -1.36 -6.67
C ALA A 91 -13.16 -0.83 -7.16
N VAL A 92 -13.95 -1.66 -7.84
CA VAL A 92 -15.28 -1.28 -8.36
C VAL A 92 -16.42 -1.71 -7.46
N ALA A 93 -16.19 -2.74 -6.65
CA ALA A 93 -17.13 -3.31 -5.68
C ALA A 93 -16.34 -3.90 -4.51
N LEU A 94 -16.95 -3.95 -3.33
CA LEU A 94 -16.41 -4.52 -2.10
C LEU A 94 -17.27 -5.68 -1.59
N PRO A 95 -16.85 -6.43 -0.56
CA PRO A 95 -17.66 -7.49 0.02
C PRO A 95 -19.06 -6.96 0.42
N GLY A 96 -20.10 -7.60 -0.11
CA GLY A 96 -21.50 -7.20 0.10
C GLY A 96 -22.07 -6.26 -0.97
N ASP A 97 -21.24 -5.67 -1.83
CA ASP A 97 -21.71 -4.84 -2.95
C ASP A 97 -22.22 -5.69 -4.11
N ARG A 98 -23.14 -5.11 -4.89
CA ARG A 98 -23.50 -5.65 -6.19
C ARG A 98 -22.40 -5.32 -7.20
N VAL A 99 -21.84 -6.33 -7.84
CA VAL A 99 -20.84 -6.15 -8.90
C VAL A 99 -21.52 -5.55 -10.15
N PRO A 100 -20.98 -4.45 -10.73
CA PRO A 100 -21.51 -3.89 -11.98
C PRO A 100 -21.45 -4.89 -13.15
N SER A 101 -22.44 -4.84 -14.04
CA SER A 101 -22.47 -5.67 -15.25
C SER A 101 -21.28 -5.36 -16.17
N GLY A 102 -20.63 -6.39 -16.69
CA GLY A 102 -19.46 -6.25 -17.57
C GLY A 102 -18.12 -6.16 -16.82
N CYS A 103 -18.12 -6.21 -15.49
CA CYS A 103 -16.89 -6.38 -14.71
C CYS A 103 -16.55 -7.87 -14.53
N LEU A 104 -15.32 -8.26 -14.84
CA LEU A 104 -14.74 -9.50 -14.34
C LEU A 104 -14.38 -9.29 -12.86
N PHE A 105 -14.88 -10.15 -11.97
CA PHE A 105 -14.47 -10.15 -10.58
C PHE A 105 -13.38 -11.21 -10.38
N VAL A 106 -12.30 -10.82 -9.72
CA VAL A 106 -11.28 -11.75 -9.23
C VAL A 106 -11.59 -12.00 -7.77
N LEU A 107 -11.94 -13.24 -7.43
CA LEU A 107 -12.05 -13.65 -6.04
C LEU A 107 -10.63 -13.83 -5.52
N GLY A 108 -10.12 -12.84 -4.79
CA GLY A 108 -8.87 -13.03 -4.05
C GLY A 108 -9.08 -14.16 -3.05
N GLY A 109 -8.39 -15.28 -3.22
CA GLY A 109 -8.23 -16.26 -2.16
C GLY A 109 -7.64 -15.57 -0.93
N GLN A 110 -8.11 -15.91 0.26
CA GLN A 110 -7.64 -15.32 1.51
C GLN A 110 -6.13 -15.57 1.65
N SER A 111 -5.32 -14.55 1.35
CA SER A 111 -3.95 -14.50 1.79
C SER A 111 -3.95 -13.87 3.17
N ASP A 112 -3.62 -14.66 4.20
CA ASP A 112 -3.37 -14.21 5.58
C ASP A 112 -2.11 -13.30 5.69
N GLY A 113 -1.65 -12.76 4.56
CA GLY A 113 -0.49 -11.92 4.41
C GLY A 113 -0.80 -10.48 4.79
N VAL A 114 -0.86 -10.24 6.10
CA VAL A 114 -0.36 -8.96 6.63
C VAL A 114 1.09 -8.84 6.17
N ILE A 115 1.33 -7.97 5.18
CA ILE A 115 2.64 -7.34 5.01
C ILE A 115 2.54 -5.91 5.53
#